data_AF-A0A2H9T4W2-F1
#
_entry.id   AF-A0A2H9T4W2-F1
#
_cell.length_a   1.000
_cell.length_b   1.000
_cell.length_c   1.000
_cell.angle_alpha   90.00
_cell.angle_beta   90.00
_cell.angle_gamma   90.00
#
_symmetry.space_group_name_H-M   'P 1'
#
loop_
_entity.id
_entity.type
_entity.pdbx_description
1 polymer ?
#
loop_
_entity_poly.entity_id
_entity_poly.type
_entity_poly.pdbx_seq_one_letter_code
_entity_poly.pdbx_strand_id
1 'polypeptide(L)'
;MDKIQIALLVILVGFVVTTMAIVWLVKRAKPEKRIHWFIGCSVITIFLLGIIPAPIAILASLGIFALIKKEDDNPLQDIGRGVSTILGSGFYLVFYAFYILLGIGGIYWLWLAIQLKSFAMFLVGVFPLSFIVTIPVGAYSLVFGTPEWVLSWFG
;
A
#
# COMPACT_ATOMS: atom_id res chain seq x y z
N MET A 1 -25.81 9.17 -38.18
CA MET A 1 -24.72 8.68 -37.32
C MET A 1 -25.34 7.67 -36.38
N ASP A 2 -24.86 6.43 -36.41
CA ASP A 2 -25.46 5.35 -35.60
C ASP A 2 -25.12 5.53 -34.12
N LYS A 3 -25.94 4.96 -33.23
CA LYS A 3 -25.75 5.05 -31.77
C LYS A 3 -24.34 4.63 -31.33
N ILE A 4 -23.77 3.63 -32.00
CA ILE A 4 -22.40 3.15 -31.74
C ILE A 4 -21.36 4.22 -32.12
N GLN A 5 -21.52 4.88 -33.27
CA GLN A 5 -20.62 5.94 -33.71
C GLN A 5 -20.68 7.15 -32.77
N ILE A 6 -21.88 7.50 -32.27
CA ILE A 6 -22.06 8.54 -31.26
C ILE A 6 -21.32 8.17 -29.96
N ALA A 7 -21.50 6.94 -29.47
CA ALA A 7 -20.83 6.49 -28.25
C ALA A 7 -19.29 6.49 -28.38
N LEU A 8 -18.77 6.01 -29.51
CA LEU A 8 -17.32 6.03 -29.79
C LEU A 8 -16.78 7.45 -29.84
N LEU A 9 -17.51 8.38 -30.47
CA LEU A 9 -17.12 9.78 -30.54
C LEU A 9 -17.11 10.44 -29.15
N VAL A 10 -18.10 10.15 -28.30
CA VAL A 10 -18.14 10.63 -26.91
C VAL A 10 -16.95 10.10 -26.11
N ILE A 11 -16.64 8.80 -26.24
CA ILE A 11 -15.48 8.19 -25.55
C ILE A 11 -14.17 8.82 -26.03
N LEU A 12 -14.01 9.03 -27.34
CA LEU A 12 -12.82 9.65 -27.92
C LEU A 12 -12.63 11.09 -27.44
N VAL A 13 -13.69 11.90 -27.46
CA VAL A 13 -13.64 13.28 -26.95
C VAL A 13 -13.34 13.29 -25.46
N GLY A 14 -14.01 12.44 -24.68
CA GLY A 14 -13.76 12.28 -23.25
C GLY A 14 -12.31 11.88 -22.96
N PHE A 15 -11.75 10.97 -23.74
CA PHE A 15 -10.36 10.55 -23.65
C PHE A 15 -9.39 11.71 -23.84
N VAL A 16 -9.57 12.50 -24.89
CA VAL A 16 -8.69 13.66 -25.18
C VAL A 16 -8.81 14.70 -24.05
N VAL A 17 -10.05 15.03 -23.64
CA VAL A 17 -10.32 16.03 -22.61
C VAL A 17 -9.70 15.63 -21.28
N THR A 18 -9.92 14.39 -20.83
CA THR A 18 -9.38 13.89 -19.55
C THR A 18 -7.85 13.82 -19.57
N THR A 19 -7.26 13.32 -20.67
CA THR A 19 -5.79 13.26 -20.83
C THR A 19 -5.18 14.66 -20.74
N MET A 20 -5.74 15.63 -21.47
CA MET A 20 -5.27 17.02 -21.45
C MET A 20 -5.49 17.68 -20.09
N ALA A 21 -6.61 17.38 -19.42
CA ALA A 21 -6.89 17.89 -18.08
C ALA A 21 -5.88 17.36 -17.03
N ILE A 22 -5.53 16.07 -17.07
CA ILE A 22 -4.48 15.50 -16.22
C ILE A 22 -3.17 16.26 -16.45
N VAL A 23 -2.74 16.37 -17.71
CA VAL A 23 -1.48 17.03 -18.06
C VAL A 23 -1.45 18.48 -17.59
N TRP A 24 -2.53 19.22 -17.81
CA TRP A 24 -2.63 20.63 -17.46
C TRP A 24 -2.64 20.87 -15.96
N LEU A 25 -3.46 20.11 -15.20
CA LEU A 25 -3.59 20.27 -13.74
C LEU A 25 -2.29 19.89 -13.01
N VAL A 26 -1.72 18.73 -13.35
CA VAL A 26 -0.50 18.23 -12.71
C VAL A 26 0.68 19.14 -13.01
N LYS A 27 0.82 19.63 -14.25
CA LYS A 27 1.92 20.55 -14.60
C LYS A 27 1.86 21.86 -13.82
N ARG A 28 0.66 22.40 -13.58
CA ARG A 28 0.46 23.61 -12.78
C ARG A 28 0.65 23.40 -11.28
N ALA A 29 0.55 22.17 -10.80
CA ALA A 29 0.76 21.86 -9.40
C ALA A 29 2.23 21.99 -9.03
N LYS A 30 2.47 22.46 -7.78
CA LYS A 30 3.80 22.45 -7.18
C LYS A 30 4.36 21.02 -7.12
N PRO A 31 5.68 20.81 -7.29
CA PRO A 31 6.31 19.48 -7.36
C PRO A 31 5.82 18.50 -6.27
N GLU A 32 5.76 18.96 -5.02
CA GLU A 32 5.35 18.17 -3.86
C GLU A 32 3.86 17.76 -3.85
N LYS A 33 3.02 18.41 -4.66
CA LYS A 33 1.58 18.12 -4.78
C LYS A 33 1.20 17.42 -6.08
N ARG A 34 2.13 17.25 -7.03
CA ARG A 34 1.84 16.65 -8.35
C ARG A 34 1.23 15.26 -8.27
N ILE A 35 1.72 14.42 -7.36
CA ILE A 35 1.17 13.07 -7.15
C ILE A 35 -0.29 13.10 -6.70
N HIS A 36 -0.68 14.03 -5.83
CA HIS A 36 -2.05 14.13 -5.32
C HIS A 36 -3.02 14.52 -6.44
N TRP A 37 -2.61 15.48 -7.29
CA TRP A 37 -3.36 15.87 -8.48
C TRP A 37 -3.43 14.74 -9.50
N PHE A 38 -2.32 14.03 -9.73
CA PHE A 38 -2.28 12.92 -10.66
C PHE A 38 -3.22 11.79 -10.24
N ILE A 39 -3.23 11.41 -8.95
CA ILE A 39 -4.15 10.42 -8.39
C ILE A 39 -5.60 10.90 -8.53
N GLY A 40 -5.91 12.13 -8.12
CA GLY A 40 -7.26 12.69 -8.20
C GLY A 40 -7.80 12.68 -9.63
N CYS A 41 -7.00 13.14 -10.60
CA CYS A 41 -7.40 13.12 -12.00
C CYS A 41 -7.51 11.70 -12.57
N SER A 42 -6.67 10.76 -12.13
CA SER A 42 -6.76 9.34 -12.53
C SER A 42 -8.07 8.71 -12.06
N VAL A 43 -8.47 8.96 -10.81
CA VAL A 43 -9.76 8.48 -10.25
C VAL A 43 -10.94 9.06 -11.05
N ILE A 44 -10.95 10.38 -11.27
CA ILE A 44 -12.02 11.02 -12.06
C ILE A 44 -12.08 10.45 -13.49
N THR A 45 -10.93 10.20 -14.10
CA THR A 45 -10.87 9.64 -15.46
C THR A 45 -11.45 8.22 -15.52
N ILE A 46 -11.22 7.40 -14.49
CA ILE A 46 -11.85 6.07 -14.35
C ILE A 46 -13.37 6.19 -14.23
N PHE A 47 -13.87 7.15 -13.44
CA PHE A 47 -15.31 7.38 -13.33
C PHE A 47 -15.95 7.85 -14.65
N LEU A 48 -15.26 8.72 -15.41
CA LEU A 48 -15.82 9.30 -16.63
C LEU A 48 -15.74 8.38 -17.85
N LEU A 49 -14.63 7.66 -18.02
CA LEU A 49 -14.41 6.82 -19.20
C LEU A 49 -14.71 5.34 -18.94
N GLY A 50 -14.71 4.92 -17.67
CA GLY A 50 -14.81 3.52 -17.28
C GLY A 50 -13.46 2.82 -17.23
N ILE A 51 -13.49 1.57 -16.74
CA ILE A 51 -12.31 0.80 -16.33
C ILE A 51 -11.36 0.45 -17.49
N ILE A 52 -11.88 0.30 -18.71
CA ILE A 52 -11.09 -0.12 -19.88
C ILE A 52 -10.35 1.07 -20.55
N PRO A 53 -11.02 2.16 -20.95
CA PRO A 53 -10.35 3.28 -21.62
C PRO A 53 -9.57 4.21 -20.69
N ALA A 54 -9.89 4.28 -19.39
CA ALA A 54 -9.22 5.18 -18.46
C ALA A 54 -7.72 4.87 -18.25
N PRO A 55 -7.28 3.60 -18.07
CA PRO A 55 -5.86 3.27 -18.01
C PRO A 55 -5.06 3.77 -19.22
N ILE A 56 -5.66 3.71 -20.42
CA ILE A 56 -5.02 4.20 -21.65
C ILE A 56 -4.83 5.71 -21.58
N ALA A 57 -5.82 6.47 -21.10
CA ALA A 57 -5.73 7.93 -20.95
C ALA A 57 -4.67 8.33 -19.90
N ILE A 58 -4.62 7.60 -18.79
CA ILE A 58 -3.62 7.79 -17.73
C ILE A 58 -2.22 7.53 -18.28
N LEU A 59 -2.00 6.42 -18.99
CA LEU A 59 -0.71 6.10 -19.62
C LEU A 59 -0.33 7.14 -20.70
N ALA A 60 -1.30 7.59 -21.50
CA ALA A 60 -1.06 8.66 -22.47
C ALA A 60 -0.61 9.95 -21.78
N SER A 61 -1.21 10.32 -20.65
CA SER A 61 -0.81 11.50 -19.88
C SER A 61 0.62 11.38 -19.32
N LEU A 62 1.02 10.18 -18.85
CA LEU A 62 2.39 9.88 -18.44
C LEU A 62 3.38 9.99 -19.60
N GLY A 63 3.00 9.47 -20.78
CA GLY A 63 3.78 9.62 -22.00
C GLY A 63 3.97 11.09 -22.38
N ILE A 64 2.92 11.91 -22.27
CA ILE A 64 3.03 13.36 -22.50
C ILE A 64 4.00 13.99 -21.49
N PHE A 65 3.93 13.65 -20.20
CA PHE A 65 4.89 14.15 -19.20
C PHE A 65 6.34 13.80 -19.54
N ALA A 66 6.60 12.62 -20.10
CA ALA A 66 7.93 12.25 -20.55
C ALA A 66 8.43 13.17 -21.69
N LEU A 67 7.52 13.59 -22.58
CA LEU A 67 7.84 14.47 -23.71
C LEU A 67 7.98 15.95 -23.32
N ILE A 68 7.24 16.42 -22.30
CA ILE A 68 7.26 17.84 -21.88
C ILE A 68 8.26 18.15 -20.77
N LYS A 69 9.11 17.19 -20.41
CA LYS A 69 10.18 17.35 -19.41
C LYS A 69 11.11 18.51 -19.77
N LYS A 70 11.42 19.35 -18.79
CA LYS A 70 12.49 20.38 -18.85
C LYS A 70 13.58 20.06 -17.83
N GLU A 71 14.74 20.71 -17.92
CA GLU A 71 15.85 20.53 -16.96
C GLU A 71 15.40 20.82 -15.52
N ASP A 72 14.68 21.93 -15.30
CA ASP A 72 14.23 22.35 -13.97
C ASP A 72 12.81 21.87 -13.61
N ASP A 73 12.10 21.23 -14.55
CA ASP A 73 10.71 20.83 -14.37
C ASP A 73 10.45 19.42 -14.92
N ASN A 74 10.38 18.44 -14.04
CA ASN A 74 10.19 17.02 -14.39
C ASN A 74 8.97 16.40 -13.68
N PRO A 75 7.75 16.63 -14.20
CA PRO A 75 6.51 16.14 -13.59
C PRO A 75 6.46 14.63 -13.42
N LEU A 76 7.04 13.88 -14.36
CA LEU A 76 7.06 12.42 -14.32
C LEU A 76 7.87 11.90 -13.13
N GLN A 77 9.04 12.49 -12.87
CA GLN A 77 9.87 12.12 -11.73
C GLN A 77 9.20 12.47 -10.40
N ASP A 78 8.50 13.60 -10.32
CA ASP A 78 7.78 14.01 -9.11
C ASP A 78 6.62 13.06 -8.79
N ILE A 79 5.85 12.65 -9.80
CA ILE A 79 4.83 11.60 -9.66
C ILE A 79 5.50 10.31 -9.17
N GLY A 80 6.58 9.87 -9.81
CA GLY A 80 7.31 8.66 -9.44
C GLY A 80 7.79 8.68 -7.98
N ARG A 81 8.38 9.80 -7.54
CA ARG A 81 8.76 10.01 -6.13
C ARG A 81 7.55 9.94 -5.20
N GLY A 82 6.45 10.58 -5.58
CA GLY A 82 5.20 10.52 -4.82
C GLY A 82 4.68 9.10 -4.66
N VAL A 83 4.69 8.30 -5.73
CA VAL A 83 4.31 6.87 -5.68
C VAL A 83 5.23 6.11 -4.73
N SER A 84 6.56 6.27 -4.84
CA SER A 84 7.48 5.59 -3.94
C SER A 84 7.29 5.99 -2.47
N THR A 85 6.93 7.25 -2.20
CA THR A 85 6.65 7.73 -0.84
C THR A 85 5.38 7.11 -0.28
N ILE A 86 4.30 7.02 -1.08
CA ILE A 86 3.04 6.40 -0.66
C ILE A 86 3.21 4.90 -0.39
N LEU A 87 3.91 4.19 -1.28
CA LEU A 87 4.22 2.78 -1.07
C LEU A 87 5.13 2.59 0.14
N GLY A 88 6.18 3.40 0.27
CA GLY A 88 7.11 3.35 1.39
C GLY A 88 6.43 3.61 2.74
N SER A 89 5.52 4.58 2.82
CA SER A 89 4.78 4.85 4.05
C SER A 89 3.81 3.72 4.40
N GLY A 90 3.18 3.09 3.41
CA GLY A 90 2.36 1.90 3.59
C GLY A 90 3.16 0.73 4.17
N PHE A 91 4.31 0.43 3.58
CA PHE A 91 5.21 -0.61 4.11
C PHE A 91 5.68 -0.30 5.53
N TYR A 92 6.08 0.95 5.80
CA TYR A 92 6.50 1.37 7.13
C TYR A 92 5.43 1.10 8.19
N LEU A 93 4.15 1.40 7.90
CA LEU A 93 3.04 1.13 8.80
C LEU A 93 2.87 -0.38 9.05
N VAL A 94 2.94 -1.21 8.01
CA VAL A 94 2.85 -2.67 8.14
C VAL A 94 3.98 -3.22 9.01
N PHE A 95 5.22 -2.81 8.76
CA PHE A 95 6.36 -3.23 9.58
C PHE A 95 6.26 -2.74 11.01
N TYR A 96 5.77 -1.52 11.23
CA TYR A 96 5.55 -0.98 12.56
C TYR A 96 4.46 -1.75 13.33
N ALA A 97 3.35 -2.09 12.68
CA ALA A 97 2.30 -2.92 13.26
C ALA A 97 2.83 -4.33 13.58
N PHE A 98 3.62 -4.92 12.68
CA PHE A 98 4.25 -6.22 12.92
C PHE A 98 5.24 -6.18 14.08
N TYR A 99 6.04 -5.12 14.19
CA TYR A 99 6.96 -4.92 15.31
C TYR A 99 6.23 -4.85 16.66
N ILE A 100 5.13 -4.09 16.73
CA ILE A 100 4.29 -4.03 17.93
C ILE A 100 3.69 -5.40 18.23
N LEU A 101 3.15 -6.08 17.23
CA LEU A 101 2.56 -7.41 17.39
C LEU A 101 3.58 -8.41 17.95
N LEU A 102 4.83 -8.37 17.47
CA LEU A 102 5.91 -9.19 18.03
C LEU A 102 6.17 -8.81 19.49
N GLY A 103 6.34 -7.53 19.81
CA GLY A 103 6.54 -7.09 21.20
C GLY A 103 5.44 -7.58 22.15
N ILE A 104 4.18 -7.45 21.75
CA ILE A 104 3.02 -7.98 22.50
C ILE A 104 3.04 -9.50 22.53
N GLY A 105 3.43 -10.16 21.44
CA GLY A 105 3.57 -11.60 21.33
C GLY A 105 4.52 -12.20 22.35
N GLY A 106 5.69 -11.58 22.58
CA GLY A 106 6.60 -12.01 23.63
C GLY A 106 5.98 -11.93 25.03
N ILE A 107 5.25 -10.85 25.33
CA ILE A 107 4.51 -10.70 26.59
C ILE A 107 3.41 -11.77 26.69
N TYR A 108 2.70 -12.03 25.58
CA TYR A 108 1.63 -13.02 25.54
C TYR A 108 2.15 -14.45 25.74
N TRP A 109 3.34 -14.78 25.25
CA TRP A 109 3.99 -16.06 25.56
C TRP A 109 4.19 -16.24 27.06
N LEU A 110 4.70 -15.22 27.75
CA LEU A 110 4.89 -15.26 29.21
C LEU A 110 3.56 -15.35 29.94
N TRP A 111 2.54 -14.67 29.44
CA TRP A 111 1.17 -14.80 29.94
C TRP A 111 0.63 -16.23 29.82
N LEU A 112 0.82 -16.87 28.67
CA LEU A 112 0.45 -18.28 28.47
C LEU A 112 1.21 -19.20 29.42
N ALA A 113 2.49 -18.95 29.68
CA ALA A 113 3.26 -19.74 30.64
C ALA A 113 2.65 -19.68 32.05
N ILE A 114 2.12 -18.51 32.46
CA ILE A 114 1.41 -18.35 33.74
C ILE A 114 0.07 -19.10 33.72
N GLN A 115 -0.70 -18.99 32.64
CA GLN A 115 -2.00 -19.67 32.49
C GLN A 115 -1.87 -21.19 32.54
N LEU A 116 -0.86 -21.73 31.84
CA LEU A 116 -0.53 -23.15 31.84
C LEU A 116 0.21 -23.61 33.10
N LYS A 117 0.55 -22.68 34.01
CA LYS A 117 1.36 -22.94 35.21
C LYS A 117 2.69 -23.65 34.87
N SER A 118 3.25 -23.33 33.71
CA SER A 118 4.40 -24.02 33.13
C SER A 118 5.69 -23.24 33.36
N PHE A 119 6.47 -23.66 34.37
CA PHE A 119 7.75 -23.03 34.69
C PHE A 119 8.77 -23.17 33.56
N ALA A 120 8.77 -24.31 32.85
CA ALA A 120 9.65 -24.52 31.70
C ALA A 120 9.33 -23.54 30.55
N MET A 121 8.04 -23.33 30.25
CA MET A 121 7.61 -22.37 29.23
C MET A 121 8.03 -20.93 29.60
N PHE A 122 7.95 -20.59 30.88
CA PHE A 122 8.38 -19.30 31.39
C PHE A 122 9.89 -19.10 31.20
N LEU A 123 10.72 -20.08 31.55
CA LEU A 123 12.18 -20.01 31.35
C LEU A 123 12.55 -19.84 29.88
N VAL A 124 11.91 -20.61 28.99
CA VAL A 124 12.07 -20.45 27.53
C VAL A 124 11.59 -19.07 27.07
N GLY A 125 10.58 -18.51 27.71
CA GLY A 125 10.05 -17.17 27.41
C GLY A 125 10.94 -16.02 27.86
N VAL A 126 11.82 -16.20 28.85
CA VAL A 126 12.71 -15.17 29.39
C VAL A 126 14.13 -15.26 28.81
N PHE A 127 14.53 -16.42 28.30
CA PHE A 127 15.85 -16.60 27.71
C PHE A 127 15.97 -15.88 26.35
N PRO A 128 16.94 -14.95 26.17
CA PRO A 128 16.96 -14.10 24.97
C PRO A 128 17.13 -14.85 23.64
N LEU A 129 17.84 -15.97 23.61
CA LEU A 129 18.04 -16.71 22.35
C LEU A 129 16.77 -17.39 21.88
N SER A 130 15.86 -17.76 22.79
CA SER A 130 14.58 -18.36 22.42
C SER A 130 13.55 -17.32 21.97
N PHE A 131 13.82 -16.01 22.08
CA PHE A 131 12.94 -14.95 21.59
C PHE A 131 12.65 -15.07 20.10
N ILE A 132 13.59 -15.62 19.32
CA ILE A 132 13.39 -15.91 17.89
C ILE A 132 12.19 -16.83 17.65
N VAL A 133 11.84 -17.67 18.63
CA VAL A 133 10.72 -18.62 18.56
C VAL A 133 9.55 -18.18 19.42
N THR A 134 9.80 -17.79 20.67
CA THR A 134 8.72 -17.47 21.63
C THR A 134 7.94 -16.23 21.26
N ILE A 135 8.61 -15.21 20.70
CA ILE A 135 7.95 -13.96 20.29
C ILE A 135 7.03 -14.21 19.09
N PRO A 136 7.47 -14.84 17.97
CA PRO A 136 6.56 -15.17 16.87
C PRO A 136 5.45 -16.13 17.27
N VAL A 137 5.74 -17.16 18.08
CA VAL A 137 4.70 -18.11 18.49
C VAL A 137 3.71 -17.47 19.46
N GLY A 138 4.16 -16.60 20.36
CA GLY A 138 3.26 -15.83 21.22
C GLY A 138 2.40 -14.86 20.40
N ALA A 139 2.97 -14.17 19.41
CA ALA A 139 2.21 -13.32 18.48
C ALA A 139 1.17 -14.13 17.69
N TYR A 140 1.55 -15.30 17.19
CA TYR A 140 0.63 -16.22 16.52
C TYR A 140 -0.49 -16.66 17.46
N SER A 141 -0.15 -17.07 18.68
CA SER A 141 -1.10 -17.59 19.66
C SER A 141 -2.13 -16.55 20.07
N LEU A 142 -1.74 -15.27 20.11
CA LEU A 142 -2.62 -14.15 20.39
C LEU A 142 -3.72 -13.98 19.33
N VAL A 143 -3.38 -14.23 18.06
CA VAL A 143 -4.29 -13.97 16.93
C VAL A 143 -5.09 -15.22 16.54
N PHE A 144 -4.46 -16.38 16.58
CA PHE A 144 -5.00 -17.63 16.02
C PHE A 144 -5.26 -18.72 17.07
N GLY A 145 -4.89 -18.46 18.33
CA GLY A 145 -4.93 -19.46 19.40
C GLY A 145 -3.63 -20.26 19.52
N THR A 146 -3.43 -20.84 20.69
CA THR A 146 -2.19 -21.54 21.05
C THR A 146 -2.03 -22.83 20.24
N PRO A 147 -0.90 -23.04 19.54
CA PRO A 147 -0.64 -24.27 18.79
C PRO A 147 -0.64 -25.52 19.68
N GLU A 148 -1.13 -26.64 19.16
CA GLU A 148 -1.21 -27.91 19.90
C GLU A 148 0.15 -28.40 20.40
N TRP A 149 1.22 -28.18 19.64
CA TRP A 149 2.57 -28.58 20.05
C TRP A 149 3.06 -27.80 21.27
N VAL A 150 2.64 -26.53 21.43
CA VAL A 150 2.97 -25.73 22.63
C VAL A 150 2.25 -26.35 23.83
N LEU A 151 0.98 -26.70 23.66
CA LEU A 151 0.18 -27.32 24.70
C LEU A 151 0.68 -28.72 25.06
N SER A 152 1.13 -29.52 24.10
CA SER A 152 1.65 -30.86 24.41
C SER A 152 3.02 -30.86 25.07
N TRP A 153 3.82 -29.82 24.85
CA TRP A 153 5.15 -29.68 25.47
C TRP A 153 5.10 -28.98 26.82
N PHE A 154 4.18 -28.03 26.98
CA PHE A 154 4.16 -27.11 28.12
C PHE A 154 2.87 -27.10 28.94
N GLY A 155 1.78 -27.74 28.47
CA GLY A 155 0.48 -27.80 29.14
C GLY A 155 0.30 -28.97 30.09
#